data_AF-A0A7X3NR13-F1
#
_entry.id   AF-A0A7X3NR13-F1
#
_cell.length_a   1.000
_cell.length_b   1.000
_cell.length_c   1.000
_cell.angle_alpha   90.00
_cell.angle_beta   90.00
_cell.angle_gamma   90.00
#
_symmetry.space_group_name_H-M   'P 1'
#
loop_
_entity.id
_entity.type
_entity.pdbx_description
1 polymer ?
#
loop_
_entity_poly.entity_id
_entity_poly.type
_entity_poly.pdbx_seq_one_letter_code
_entity_poly.pdbx_strand_id
1 'polypeptide(L)' 'MRRFGTQGPVNSQEHYVVSRPEEIADYIKRVEEGKYIVLFAPRQTGKTTFFQDALAALIAGSG' A
#
# COMPACT_ATOMS: atom_id res chain seq x y z
N MET A 1 13.94 5.91 -17.53
CA MET A 1 14.60 5.31 -16.35
C MET A 1 13.81 5.71 -15.12
N ARG A 2 13.47 4.77 -14.22
CA ARG A 2 12.74 5.08 -12.98
C ARG A 2 13.65 5.83 -11.99
N ARG A 3 13.07 6.62 -11.09
CA ARG A 3 13.79 7.43 -10.09
C ARG A 3 13.47 6.98 -8.67
N PHE A 4 14.37 7.26 -7.73
CA PHE A 4 14.08 7.06 -6.32
C PHE A 4 13.24 8.24 -5.79
N GLY A 5 12.19 7.96 -5.02
CA GLY A 5 11.30 8.96 -4.46
C GLY A 5 10.92 8.60 -3.02
N THR A 6 11.04 9.55 -2.10
CA THR A 6 10.69 9.40 -0.68
C THR A 6 9.45 10.21 -0.29
N GLN A 7 8.89 10.94 -1.25
CA GLN A 7 7.69 11.75 -1.10
C GLN A 7 6.53 10.99 -1.76
N GLY A 8 5.44 10.84 -1.03
CA GLY A 8 4.28 10.06 -1.50
C GLY A 8 3.38 10.84 -2.45
N PRO A 9 2.34 10.18 -3.00
CA PRO A 9 2.32 8.76 -3.35
C PRO A 9 3.27 8.48 -4.52
N VAL A 10 3.85 7.28 -4.57
CA VAL A 10 4.81 6.92 -5.62
C VAL A 10 4.10 6.33 -6.84
N ASN A 11 4.42 6.82 -8.03
CA ASN A 11 3.96 6.25 -9.28
C ASN A 11 4.90 5.11 -9.72
N SER A 12 4.41 3.88 -9.87
CA SER A 12 5.24 2.72 -10.25
C SER A 12 5.84 2.82 -11.67
N GLN A 13 5.30 3.68 -12.53
CA GLN A 13 5.86 3.97 -13.85
C GLN A 13 7.07 4.90 -13.78
N GLU A 14 7.09 5.80 -12.79
CA GLU A 14 8.11 6.85 -12.66
C GLU A 14 9.14 6.54 -11.56
N HIS A 15 8.74 5.78 -10.54
CA HIS A 15 9.50 5.57 -9.31
C HIS A 15 9.86 4.10 -9.09
N TYR A 16 10.98 3.87 -8.40
CA TYR A 16 11.28 2.56 -7.83
C TYR A 16 10.32 2.28 -6.68
N VAL A 17 9.55 1.20 -6.80
CA VAL A 17 8.58 0.76 -5.80
C VAL A 17 8.83 -0.70 -5.51
N VAL A 18 8.85 -1.05 -4.23
CA VAL A 18 8.89 -2.44 -3.78
C VAL A 18 7.45 -2.87 -3.54
N SER A 19 7.00 -3.89 -4.29
CA SER A 19 5.67 -4.48 -4.12
C SER A 19 5.55 -5.19 -2.77
N ARG A 20 4.36 -5.17 -2.18
CA ARG A 20 4.05 -5.75 -0.85
C ARG A 20 2.76 -6.56 -0.88
N PRO A 21 2.64 -7.56 -1.77
CA PRO A 21 1.37 -8.24 -2.01
C PRO A 21 0.89 -9.03 -0.79
N GLU A 22 1.82 -9.64 -0.05
CA GLU A 22 1.51 -10.42 1.15
C GLU A 22 0.98 -9.53 2.28
N GLU A 23 1.64 -8.38 2.52
CA GLU A 23 1.21 -7.45 3.55
C GLU A 23 -0.11 -6.76 3.19
N ILE A 24 -0.36 -6.48 1.91
CA ILE A 24 -1.64 -5.96 1.44
C ILE A 24 -2.75 -6.99 1.67
N ALA A 25 -2.54 -8.26 1.32
CA ALA A 25 -3.54 -9.31 1.54
C ALA A 25 -3.85 -9.50 3.04
N ASP A 26 -2.83 -9.51 3.89
CA ASP A 26 -2.97 -9.61 5.34
C ASP A 26 -3.68 -8.37 5.94
N TYR A 27 -3.41 -7.17 5.42
CA TYR A 27 -4.16 -5.96 5.77
C TYR A 27 -5.64 -6.08 5.39
N ILE A 28 -5.94 -6.48 4.16
CA ILE A 28 -7.31 -6.62 3.64
C ILE A 28 -8.10 -7.61 4.49
N LYS A 29 -7.52 -8.78 4.78
CA LYS A 29 -8.15 -9.78 5.64
C LYS A 29 -8.55 -9.20 7.00
N ARG A 30 -7.69 -8.38 7.62
CA ARG A 30 -7.99 -7.73 8.91
C ARG A 30 -9.09 -6.68 8.80
N VAL A 31 -9.19 -5.98 7.66
CA VAL A 31 -10.28 -5.04 7.39
C VAL A 31 -11.61 -5.79 7.29
N GLU A 32 -11.65 -6.90 6.57
CA GLU A 32 -12.84 -7.76 6.44
C GLU A 32 -13.28 -8.35 7.78
N GLU A 33 -12.33 -8.65 8.67
CA GLU A 33 -12.59 -9.07 10.06
C GLU A 33 -13.07 -7.92 10.97
N GLY A 34 -13.23 -6.70 10.45
CA GLY A 34 -13.72 -5.53 11.20
C GLY A 34 -12.73 -4.96 12.21
N LYS A 35 -11.42 -5.22 12.04
CA LYS A 35 -10.40 -4.78 13.00
C LYS A 35 -10.03 -3.32 12.82
N TYR A 36 -9.71 -2.65 13.93
CA TYR A 36 -8.99 -1.37 13.90
C TYR A 36 -7.50 -1.63 13.66
N ILE A 37 -6.94 -1.05 12.60
CA ILE A 37 -5.58 -1.36 12.14
C ILE A 37 -4.68 -0.13 12.26
N VAL A 38 -3.50 -0.32 12.84
CA VAL A 38 -2.43 0.68 12.89
C VAL A 38 -1.24 0.19 12.08
N LEU A 39 -0.81 0.96 11.07
CA LEU A 39 0.39 0.68 10.30
C LEU A 39 1.60 1.39 10.94
N PHE A 40 2.34 0.66 11.77
CA PHE A 40 3.55 1.17 12.41
C PHE A 40 4.76 1.06 11.49
N ALA A 41 5.23 2.18 10.94
CA ALA A 41 6.45 2.25 10.16
C ALA A 41 7.11 3.64 10.22
N PRO A 42 8.44 3.75 10.09
CA PRO A 42 9.17 5.03 10.06
C PRO A 42 8.64 6.06 9.05
N ARG A 43 9.05 7.33 9.17
CA ARG A 43 8.69 8.36 8.18
C ARG A 43 9.18 7.97 6.77
N GLN A 44 8.43 8.37 5.74
CA GLN A 44 8.78 8.19 4.33
C GLN A 44 8.98 6.73 3.87
N THR A 45 8.33 5.77 4.53
CA THR A 45 8.38 4.33 4.19
C THR A 45 7.28 3.88 3.23
N GLY A 46 6.49 4.81 2.67
CA GLY A 46 5.43 4.48 1.73
C GLY A 46 4.10 4.08 2.35
N LYS A 47 3.84 4.42 3.62
CA LYS A 47 2.54 4.14 4.29
C LYS A 47 1.33 4.63 3.49
N THR A 48 1.41 5.84 2.92
CA THR A 48 0.32 6.40 2.09
C THR A 48 0.11 5.58 0.82
N THR A 49 1.19 5.21 0.13
CA THR A 49 1.11 4.35 -1.07
C THR A 49 0.52 2.98 -0.71
N PHE A 50 0.96 2.38 0.41
CA PHE A 50 0.44 1.09 0.87
C PHE A 50 -1.09 1.10 1.05
N PHE A 51 -1.65 2.14 1.68
CA PHE A 51 -3.10 2.26 1.84
C PHE A 51 -3.83 2.47 0.49
N GLN A 52 -3.23 3.19 -0.46
CA GLN A 52 -3.80 3.36 -1.80
C GLN A 52 -3.82 2.04 -2.57
N ASP A 53 -2.72 1.27 -2.52
CA ASP A 53 -2.63 -0.02 -3.17
C ASP A 53 -3.62 -1.02 -2.57
N ALA A 54 -3.76 -1.04 -1.24
CA ALA A 54 -4.74 -1.89 -0.56
C ALA A 54 -6.19 -1.49 -0.90
N LEU A 55 -6.48 -0.19 -0.99
CA LEU A 55 -7.80 0.30 -1.41
C LEU A 55 -8.11 -0.09 -2.86
N ALA A 56 -7.13 0.06 -3.77
CA ALA A 56 -7.30 -0.34 -5.16
C ALA A 56 -7.57 -1.86 -5.28
N ALA A 57 -6.86 -2.68 -4.51
CA ALA A 57 -7.08 -4.13 -4.47
C ALA A 57 -8.47 -4.51 -3.91
N LEU A 58 -8.93 -3.84 -2.84
CA LEU A 58 -10.28 -4.02 -2.28
C LEU A 58 -11.37 -3.72 -3.32
N ILE A 59 -11.25 -2.60 -4.03
CA ILE A 59 -12.23 -2.19 -5.05
C ILE A 59 -12.22 -3.15 -6.24
N ALA A 60 -11.04 -3.62 -6.66
CA ALA A 60 -10.92 -4.55 -7.77
C ALA A 60 -11.50 -5.94 -7.45
N GLY A 61 -11.47 -6.38 -6.19
CA GLY A 61 -12.01 -7.67 -5.74
C GLY A 61 -13.49 -7.67 -5.38
N SER A 62 -14.16 -6.50 -5.39
CA SER A 62 -15.58 -6.35 -5.04
C SER A 62 -16.49 -6.18 -6.28
N GLY A 63 -16.01 -6.61 -7.45
CA GLY A 63 -16.74 -6.66 -8.73
C GLY A 63 -17.04 -8.07 -9.21
#